data_AF-A0A536B1Y4-F1
#
_entry.id   AF-A0A536B1Y4-F1
#
_cell.length_a   1.000
_cell.length_b   1.000
_cell.length_c   1.000
_cell.angle_alpha   90.00
_cell.angle_beta   90.00
_cell.angle_gamma   90.00
#
_symmetry.space_group_name_H-M   'P 1'
#
loop_
_entity.id
_entity.type
_entity.pdbx_description
1 polymer ?
#
loop_
_entity_poly.entity_id
_entity_poly.type
_entity_poly.pdbx_seq_one_letter_code
_entity_poly.pdbx_strand_id
1 'polypeptide(L)'
;MDTSVIESVERIRAADPEDMLGRIKELPKQIQGAWQVTRAAQLPPAYGDVRNITVIGMGGSAIGGDLAAALLADELKVPMSVHRDYGLPAFIGRDSLVIASSYSGNTEETLSAFEEAR
;
A
#
# COMPACT_ATOMS: atom_id res chain seq x y z
N MET A 1 8.28 -32.12 5.29
CA MET A 1 7.11 -31.23 5.19
C MET A 1 5.97 -32.09 4.66
N ASP A 2 4.85 -32.17 5.38
CA ASP A 2 3.68 -32.91 4.92
C ASP A 2 2.94 -32.06 3.87
N THR A 3 2.82 -32.58 2.65
CA THR A 3 2.18 -31.89 1.51
C THR A 3 0.77 -32.42 1.22
N SER A 4 0.23 -33.32 2.04
CA SER A 4 -1.07 -33.97 1.80
C SER A 4 -2.26 -33.00 1.72
N VAL A 5 -2.10 -31.78 2.24
CA VAL A 5 -3.08 -30.68 2.20
C VAL A 5 -3.30 -30.15 0.77
N ILE A 6 -2.26 -30.13 -0.08
CA ILE A 6 -2.35 -29.59 -1.44
C ILE A 6 -2.70 -30.64 -2.51
N GLU A 7 -2.98 -31.88 -2.09
CA GLU A 7 -3.27 -32.99 -3.01
C GLU A 7 -4.74 -33.05 -3.46
N SER A 8 -5.66 -32.31 -2.83
CA SER A 8 -7.06 -32.20 -3.29
C SER A 8 -7.65 -30.81 -3.05
N VAL A 9 -8.60 -30.42 -3.90
CA VAL A 9 -9.31 -29.13 -3.79
C VAL A 9 -10.12 -29.06 -2.50
N GLU A 10 -10.75 -30.17 -2.06
CA GLU A 10 -11.48 -30.16 -0.78
C GLU A 10 -10.55 -29.90 0.41
N ARG A 11 -9.37 -30.51 0.43
CA ARG A 11 -8.40 -30.34 1.53
C ARG A 11 -7.83 -28.93 1.56
N ILE A 12 -7.53 -28.35 0.40
CA ILE A 12 -7.09 -26.95 0.31
C ILE A 12 -8.17 -26.03 0.86
N ARG A 13 -9.44 -26.21 0.45
CA ARG A 13 -10.56 -25.40 0.95
C ARG A 13 -10.79 -25.56 2.45
N ALA A 14 -10.67 -26.78 2.98
CA ALA A 14 -10.81 -27.01 4.41
C ALA A 14 -9.69 -26.35 5.24
N ALA A 15 -8.48 -26.24 4.67
CA ALA A 15 -7.33 -25.58 5.29
C ALA A 15 -7.26 -24.05 5.05
N ASP A 16 -8.13 -23.50 4.19
CA ASP A 16 -8.17 -22.10 3.80
C ASP A 16 -9.56 -21.47 4.06
N PRO A 17 -9.97 -21.35 5.34
CA PRO A 17 -11.30 -20.87 5.71
C PRO A 17 -11.56 -19.41 5.31
N GLU A 18 -10.50 -18.63 5.08
CA GLU A 18 -10.58 -17.21 4.66
C GLU A 18 -10.46 -17.02 3.14
N ASP A 19 -10.38 -18.12 2.36
CA ASP A 19 -10.30 -18.15 0.90
C ASP A 19 -9.14 -17.32 0.31
N MET A 20 -7.95 -17.45 0.92
CA MET A 20 -6.71 -16.86 0.39
C MET A 20 -6.43 -17.32 -1.05
N LEU A 21 -6.76 -18.55 -1.41
CA LEU A 21 -6.65 -19.04 -2.78
C LEU A 21 -7.54 -18.21 -3.74
N GLY A 22 -8.76 -17.89 -3.33
CA GLY A 22 -9.64 -16.96 -4.04
C GLY A 22 -9.01 -15.58 -4.18
N ARG A 23 -8.50 -15.01 -3.08
CA ARG A 23 -7.83 -13.69 -3.09
C ARG A 23 -6.66 -13.62 -4.06
N ILE A 24 -5.82 -14.65 -4.11
CA ILE A 24 -4.71 -14.73 -5.06
C ILE A 24 -5.22 -14.75 -6.50
N LYS A 25 -6.28 -15.51 -6.78
CA LYS A 25 -6.90 -15.59 -8.12
C LYS A 25 -7.55 -14.27 -8.53
N GLU A 26 -7.95 -13.42 -7.58
CA GLU A 26 -8.53 -12.10 -7.85
C GLU A 26 -7.48 -11.05 -8.23
N LEU A 27 -6.19 -11.27 -7.92
CA LEU A 27 -5.13 -10.28 -8.13
C LEU A 27 -5.10 -9.67 -9.55
N PRO A 28 -5.21 -10.43 -10.66
CA PRO A 28 -5.24 -9.83 -12.00
C PRO A 28 -6.39 -8.84 -12.19
N LYS A 29 -7.57 -9.14 -11.63
CA LYS A 29 -8.73 -8.24 -11.70
C LYS A 29 -8.52 -7.00 -10.83
N GLN A 30 -7.92 -7.17 -9.65
CA GLN A 30 -7.59 -6.04 -8.77
C GLN A 30 -6.61 -5.08 -9.45
N ILE A 31 -5.58 -5.60 -10.14
CA ILE A 31 -4.63 -4.78 -10.91
C ILE A 31 -5.35 -4.03 -12.05
N GLN A 32 -6.21 -4.72 -12.80
CA GLN A 32 -6.98 -4.07 -13.87
C GLN A 32 -7.90 -2.97 -13.34
N GLY A 33 -8.58 -3.22 -12.20
CA GLY A 33 -9.42 -2.22 -11.54
C GLY A 33 -8.61 -1.02 -11.06
N ALA A 34 -7.47 -1.26 -10.39
CA ALA A 34 -6.57 -0.19 -9.96
C ALA A 34 -6.10 0.66 -11.15
N TRP A 35 -5.72 0.04 -12.27
CA TRP A 35 -5.32 0.74 -13.49
C TRP A 35 -6.43 1.63 -14.06
N GLN A 36 -7.67 1.16 -14.06
CA GLN A 36 -8.81 1.95 -14.53
C GLN A 36 -9.07 3.16 -13.62
N VAL A 37 -9.04 2.95 -12.30
CA VAL A 37 -9.22 4.03 -11.31
C VAL A 37 -8.12 5.09 -11.47
N THR A 38 -6.86 4.68 -11.56
CA THR A 38 -5.73 5.63 -11.66
C THR A 38 -5.73 6.38 -12.98
N ARG A 39 -6.11 5.74 -14.10
CA ARG A 39 -6.25 6.44 -15.39
C ARG A 39 -7.35 7.50 -15.40
N ALA A 40 -8.41 7.32 -14.60
CA ALA A 40 -9.50 8.27 -14.49
C ALA A 40 -9.26 9.35 -13.42
N ALA A 41 -8.23 9.19 -12.59
CA ALA A 41 -7.94 10.11 -11.49
C ALA A 41 -7.52 11.48 -12.02
N GLN A 42 -8.16 12.54 -11.51
CA GLN A 42 -7.75 13.91 -11.74
C GLN A 42 -6.91 14.35 -10.55
N LEU A 43 -5.62 14.58 -10.76
CA LEU A 43 -4.73 15.03 -9.70
C LEU A 43 -4.81 16.56 -9.54
N PRO A 44 -4.86 17.07 -8.30
CA PRO A 44 -4.82 18.51 -8.06
C PRO A 44 -3.53 19.13 -8.63
N PRO A 45 -3.61 20.30 -9.31
CA PRO A 45 -2.41 20.99 -9.81
C PRO A 45 -1.37 21.28 -8.71
N ALA A 46 -1.83 21.50 -7.47
CA ALA A 46 -0.99 21.74 -6.30
C ALA A 46 0.01 20.61 -5.99
N TYR A 47 -0.21 19.39 -6.51
CA TYR A 47 0.76 18.29 -6.34
C TYR A 47 2.09 18.54 -7.07
N GLY A 48 2.14 19.53 -7.98
CA GLY A 48 3.39 19.98 -8.60
C GLY A 48 4.36 20.67 -7.62
N ASP A 49 3.87 21.15 -6.46
CA ASP A 49 4.68 21.84 -5.45
C ASP A 49 5.30 20.88 -4.41
N VAL A 50 4.95 19.60 -4.46
CA VAL A 50 5.43 18.56 -3.54
C VAL A 50 6.95 18.43 -3.62
N ARG A 51 7.62 18.34 -2.46
CA ARG A 51 9.08 18.23 -2.32
C ARG A 51 9.56 16.92 -1.74
N ASN A 52 8.69 16.16 -1.09
CA ASN A 52 8.95 14.79 -0.67
C ASN A 52 7.64 14.01 -0.57
N ILE A 53 7.72 12.69 -0.70
CA ILE A 53 6.58 11.77 -0.62
C ILE A 53 6.84 10.80 0.51
N THR A 54 5.87 10.59 1.39
CA THR A 54 5.94 9.54 2.42
C THR A 54 4.68 8.70 2.41
N VAL A 55 4.85 7.38 2.22
CA VAL A 55 3.77 6.41 2.41
C VAL A 55 3.79 5.95 3.86
N ILE A 56 2.69 6.16 4.58
CA ILE A 56 2.52 5.66 5.95
C ILE A 56 1.66 4.39 5.90
N GLY A 57 2.13 3.31 6.52
CA GLY A 57 1.46 2.01 6.46
C GLY A 57 2.26 0.89 7.10
N MET A 58 1.57 -0.16 7.53
CA MET A 58 2.19 -1.35 8.14
C MET A 58 2.05 -2.58 7.25
N GLY A 59 2.97 -3.53 7.40
CA GLY A 59 2.91 -4.84 6.75
C GLY A 59 2.67 -4.75 5.24
N GLY A 60 1.64 -5.45 4.74
CA GLY A 60 1.28 -5.46 3.33
C GLY A 60 0.96 -4.08 2.74
N SER A 61 0.43 -3.15 3.56
CA SER A 61 0.12 -1.79 3.12
C SER A 61 1.37 -0.94 2.84
N ALA A 62 2.48 -1.27 3.49
CA ALA A 62 3.78 -0.64 3.25
C ALA A 62 4.49 -1.21 2.00
N ILE A 63 4.25 -2.50 1.69
CA ILE A 63 4.91 -3.19 0.55
C ILE A 63 4.61 -2.49 -0.78
N GLY A 64 3.37 -2.01 -0.97
CA GLY A 64 3.01 -1.25 -2.17
C GLY A 64 3.82 0.04 -2.32
N GLY A 65 4.11 0.72 -1.20
CA GLY A 65 4.96 1.91 -1.17
C GLY A 65 6.41 1.59 -1.52
N ASP A 66 6.97 0.51 -0.98
CA ASP A 66 8.34 0.08 -1.31
C ASP A 66 8.48 -0.30 -2.77
N LEU A 67 7.50 -1.03 -3.32
CA LEU A 67 7.47 -1.40 -4.73
C LEU A 67 7.47 -0.15 -5.61
N ALA A 68 6.63 0.83 -5.31
CA ALA A 68 6.58 2.08 -6.06
C ALA A 68 7.88 2.89 -5.94
N ALA A 69 8.45 2.99 -4.75
CA ALA A 69 9.72 3.68 -4.53
C ALA A 69 10.87 3.02 -5.30
N ALA A 70 10.91 1.68 -5.34
CA ALA A 70 11.91 0.94 -6.11
C ALA A 70 11.72 1.06 -7.62
N LEU A 71 10.49 0.96 -8.11
CA LEU A 71 10.17 1.05 -9.54
C LEU A 71 10.44 2.44 -10.11
N LEU A 72 10.16 3.48 -9.33
CA LEU A 72 10.26 4.87 -9.79
C LEU A 72 11.55 5.56 -9.33
N ALA A 73 12.51 4.83 -8.78
CA ALA A 73 13.73 5.38 -8.19
C ALA A 73 14.49 6.31 -9.15
N ASP A 74 14.54 5.97 -10.44
CA ASP A 74 15.24 6.75 -11.47
C ASP A 74 14.35 7.80 -12.16
N GLU A 75 13.04 7.80 -11.90
CA GLU A 75 12.06 8.68 -12.54
C GLU A 75 11.50 9.77 -11.62
N LEU A 76 11.48 9.51 -10.31
CA LEU A 76 11.00 10.45 -9.30
C LEU A 76 11.91 11.68 -9.22
N LYS A 77 11.29 12.86 -9.29
CA LYS A 77 11.98 14.15 -9.13
C LYS A 77 12.16 14.59 -7.68
N VAL A 78 11.51 13.89 -6.76
CA VAL A 78 11.51 14.16 -5.32
C VAL A 78 11.69 12.86 -4.56
N PRO A 79 12.32 12.87 -3.38
CA PRO A 79 12.49 11.68 -2.58
C PRO A 79 11.14 11.07 -2.18
N MET A 80 11.09 9.74 -2.18
CA MET A 80 9.98 8.96 -1.66
C MET A 80 10.48 8.01 -0.58
N SER A 81 9.76 7.95 0.54
CA SER A 81 10.03 7.04 1.65
C SER A 81 8.78 6.31 2.12
N VAL A 82 8.99 5.19 2.83
CA VAL A 82 7.93 4.45 3.51
C VAL A 82 8.18 4.52 5.00
N HIS A 83 7.15 4.93 5.75
CA HIS A 83 7.18 5.05 7.20
C HIS A 83 6.25 4.01 7.83
N ARG A 84 6.81 3.22 8.75
CA ARG A 84 6.20 2.01 9.33
C ARG A 84 6.20 2.08 10.86
N ASP A 85 5.90 3.26 11.39
CA ASP A 85 5.91 3.54 12.82
C ASP A 85 4.81 4.54 13.17
N TYR A 86 4.65 4.79 14.46
CA TYR A 86 3.80 5.85 14.99
C TYR A 86 4.35 7.24 14.64
N GLY A 87 3.45 8.22 14.64
CA GLY A 87 3.74 9.62 14.34
C GLY A 87 4.34 9.85 12.96
N LEU A 88 4.70 11.11 12.68
CA LEU A 88 5.35 11.48 11.42
C LEU A 88 6.86 11.68 11.57
N PRO A 89 7.64 11.34 10.53
CA PRO A 89 9.02 11.77 10.45
C PRO A 89 9.13 13.31 10.55
N ALA A 90 10.12 13.80 11.30
CA ALA A 90 10.26 15.23 11.58
C ALA A 90 10.51 16.12 10.35
N PHE A 91 10.85 15.54 9.20
CA PHE A 91 11.05 16.28 7.94
C PHE A 91 9.75 16.55 7.19
N ILE A 92 8.63 15.96 7.61
CA ILE A 92 7.32 16.17 6.99
C ILE A 92 6.85 17.60 7.30
N GLY A 93 6.44 18.30 6.24
CA GLY A 93 6.04 19.70 6.29
C GLY A 93 4.99 20.05 5.24
N ARG A 94 4.76 21.36 5.03
CA ARG A 94 3.67 21.89 4.20
C ARG A 94 3.74 21.50 2.72
N ASP A 95 4.92 21.14 2.25
CA ASP A 95 5.24 20.73 0.89
C ASP A 95 5.43 19.22 0.76
N SER A 96 5.02 18.44 1.77
CA SER A 96 5.13 16.98 1.77
C SER A 96 3.82 16.35 1.33
N LEU A 97 3.89 15.29 0.52
CA LEU A 97 2.75 14.44 0.21
C LEU A 97 2.78 13.20 1.12
N VAL A 98 1.82 13.10 2.02
CA VAL A 98 1.64 11.91 2.87
C VAL A 98 0.52 11.03 2.29
N ILE A 99 0.83 9.77 2.01
CA ILE A 99 -0.11 8.78 1.49
C ILE A 99 -0.36 7.73 2.57
N ALA A 100 -1.58 7.73 3.13
CA ALA A 100 -1.99 6.73 4.10
C ALA A 100 -2.48 5.45 3.42
N SER A 101 -1.82 4.32 3.71
CA SER A 101 -2.17 3.00 3.18
C SER A 101 -2.49 2.07 4.33
N SER A 102 -3.74 1.59 4.39
CA SER A 102 -4.19 0.63 5.41
C SER A 102 -5.34 -0.19 4.87
N TYR A 103 -5.17 -1.52 4.80
CA TYR A 103 -6.23 -2.43 4.37
C TYR A 103 -7.42 -2.44 5.34
N SER A 104 -7.14 -2.46 6.64
CA SER A 104 -8.19 -2.48 7.68
C SER A 104 -8.83 -1.11 7.93
N GLY A 105 -8.17 -0.02 7.50
CA GLY A 105 -8.52 1.35 7.87
C GLY A 105 -8.25 1.71 9.34
N ASN A 106 -7.82 0.74 10.16
CA ASN A 106 -7.76 0.87 11.63
C ASN A 106 -6.37 0.60 12.22
N THR A 107 -5.36 0.41 11.36
CA THR A 107 -3.96 0.23 11.80
C THR A 107 -3.51 1.44 12.63
N GLU A 108 -3.17 1.20 13.89
CA GLU A 108 -2.94 2.25 14.89
C GLU A 108 -1.79 3.18 14.50
N GLU A 109 -0.69 2.61 14.01
CA GLU A 109 0.49 3.34 13.55
C GLU A 109 0.15 4.28 12.38
N THR A 110 -0.62 3.76 11.41
CA THR A 110 -1.09 4.55 10.26
C THR A 110 -2.02 5.68 10.69
N LEU A 111 -2.92 5.42 11.65
CA LEU A 111 -3.83 6.45 12.16
C LEU A 111 -3.09 7.53 12.95
N SER A 112 -2.12 7.14 13.79
CA SER A 112 -1.28 8.08 14.52
C SER A 112 -0.56 9.05 13.59
N ALA A 113 0.09 8.53 12.54
CA ALA A 113 0.77 9.35 11.55
C ALA A 113 -0.21 10.19 10.69
N PHE A 114 -1.39 9.66 10.38
CA PHE A 114 -2.41 10.37 9.60
C PHE A 114 -2.98 11.57 10.37
N GLU A 115 -3.29 11.42 11.66
CA GLU A 115 -3.83 12.52 12.46
C GLU A 115 -2.82 13.67 12.64
N GLU A 116 -1.51 13.38 12.67
CA GLU A 116 -0.47 14.41 12.66
C GLU A 116 -0.33 15.12 11.30
N ALA A 117 -0.74 14.48 10.20
CA ALA A 117 -0.63 15.01 8.84
C ALA A 117 -1.80 15.90 8.43
N ARG A 118 -2.90 15.92 9.21
CA ARG A 118 -4.19 16.49 8.83
C ARG A 118 -4.30 18.00 9.05
#